data_AF-A0A957NK25-F1
#
_entry.id   AF-A0A957NK25-F1
#
_cell.length_a   1.000
_cell.length_b   1.000
_cell.length_c   1.000
_cell.angle_alpha   90.00
_cell.angle_beta   90.00
_cell.angle_gamma   90.00
#
_symmetry.space_group_name_H-M   'P 1'
#
loop_
_entity.id
_entity.type
_entity.pdbx_description
1 polymer ?
#
loop_
_entity_poly.entity_id
_entity_poly.type
_entity_poly.pdbx_seq_one_letter_code
_entity_poly.pdbx_strand_id
1 'polypeptide(L)'
;MFITFEGPEGGGKTTQIRLLEQTLVAQGQTVLVTREPGGTAIGNAIRQILLDVNNTAMSERAEALLFNAARAQLVDEIIAPA
;
A
#
# COMPACT_ATOMS: atom_id res chain seq x y z
N MET A 1 -10.61 8.12 -10.27
CA MET A 1 -10.72 6.65 -10.50
C MET A 1 -9.72 5.98 -9.59
N PHE A 2 -10.11 4.95 -8.84
CA PHE A 2 -9.21 4.22 -7.92
C PHE A 2 -9.03 2.78 -8.38
N ILE A 3 -7.77 2.35 -8.55
CA ILE A 3 -7.40 1.03 -9.07
C ILE A 3 -6.46 0.37 -8.07
N THR A 4 -6.75 -0.88 -7.68
CA THR A 4 -5.88 -1.68 -6.83
C THR A 4 -5.28 -2.86 -7.62
N PHE A 5 -4.07 -3.27 -7.23
CA PHE A 5 -3.40 -4.45 -7.78
C PHE A 5 -3.15 -5.44 -6.65
N GLU A 6 -3.84 -6.59 -6.70
CA GLU A 6 -3.78 -7.65 -5.70
C GLU A 6 -3.14 -8.93 -6.27
N GLY A 7 -2.61 -9.76 -5.37
CA GLY A 7 -2.01 -11.04 -5.73
C GLY A 7 -0.86 -11.46 -4.81
N PRO A 8 -0.30 -12.66 -5.02
CA PRO A 8 0.76 -13.19 -4.16
C PRO A 8 2.06 -12.38 -4.26
N GLU A 9 2.94 -12.55 -3.27
CA GLU A 9 4.30 -12.03 -3.35
C GLU A 9 5.03 -12.60 -4.58
N GLY A 10 5.83 -11.77 -5.26
CA GLY A 10 6.45 -12.15 -6.54
C GLY A 10 5.50 -12.18 -7.75
N GLY A 11 4.18 -11.97 -7.59
CA GLY A 11 3.19 -12.04 -8.66
C GLY A 11 3.22 -10.91 -9.70
N GLY A 12 4.29 -10.11 -9.78
CA GLY A 12 4.47 -9.08 -10.80
C GLY A 12 3.69 -7.76 -10.61
N LYS A 13 3.03 -7.57 -9.45
CA LYS A 13 2.22 -6.38 -9.15
C LYS A 13 2.95 -5.06 -9.40
N THR A 14 4.17 -4.91 -8.87
CA THR A 14 4.99 -3.69 -9.04
C THR A 14 5.28 -3.40 -10.51
N THR A 15 5.55 -4.43 -11.31
CA THR A 15 5.78 -4.29 -12.75
C THR A 15 4.53 -3.79 -13.45
N GLN A 16 3.37 -4.38 -13.15
CA GLN A 16 2.10 -4.00 -13.77
C GLN A 16 1.66 -2.58 -13.39
N ILE A 17 1.83 -2.18 -12.12
CA ILE A 17 1.58 -0.81 -11.65
C ILE A 17 2.39 0.19 -12.48
N ARG A 18 3.69 -0.03 -12.64
CA ARG A 18 4.58 0.86 -13.41
C ARG A 18 4.19 0.95 -14.88
N LEU A 19 3.82 -0.18 -15.50
CA LEU A 19 3.39 -0.20 -16.91
C LEU A 19 2.08 0.56 -17.11
N LEU A 20 1.13 0.41 -16.19
CA LEU A 20 -0.13 1.14 -16.23
C LEU A 20 0.08 2.64 -16.01
N GLU A 21 0.88 3.01 -15.00
CA GLU A 21 1.24 4.40 -14.72
C GLU A 21 1.83 5.08 -15.96
N GLN A 22 2.84 4.47 -16.59
CA GLN A 22 3.47 5.00 -17.81
C GLN A 22 2.46 5.17 -18.95
N THR A 23 1.56 4.20 -19.12
CA THR A 23 0.54 4.24 -20.17
C THR A 23 -0.44 5.39 -19.95
N LEU A 24 -0.93 5.56 -18.73
CA LEU A 24 -1.90 6.60 -18.39
C LEU A 24 -1.27 8.01 -18.44
N VAL A 25 -0.04 8.15 -17.95
CA VAL A 25 0.71 9.41 -18.06
C VAL A 25 0.96 9.78 -19.53
N ALA A 26 1.31 8.81 -20.39
CA ALA A 26 1.46 9.05 -21.83
C ALA A 26 0.15 9.48 -22.53
N GLN A 27 -1.00 9.16 -21.94
CA GLN A 27 -2.32 9.62 -22.38
C GLN A 27 -2.73 10.98 -21.77
N GLY A 28 -1.82 11.65 -21.05
CA GLY A 28 -2.08 12.94 -20.42
C GLY A 28 -2.84 12.87 -19.10
N GLN A 29 -2.97 11.69 -18.49
CA GLN A 29 -3.61 11.54 -17.18
C GLN A 29 -2.62 11.86 -16.04
N THR A 30 -3.12 12.49 -14.98
CA THR A 30 -2.37 12.59 -13.73
C THR A 30 -2.54 11.29 -12.96
N VAL A 31 -1.43 10.66 -12.56
CA VAL A 31 -1.42 9.38 -11.86
C VAL A 31 -0.69 9.55 -10.53
N LEU A 32 -1.34 9.10 -9.46
CA LEU A 32 -0.72 8.94 -8.14
C LEU A 32 -0.59 7.45 -7.84
N VAL A 33 0.63 7.01 -7.55
CA VAL A 33 0.91 5.63 -7.15
C VAL A 33 1.20 5.58 -5.66
N THR A 34 0.52 4.67 -4.96
CA THR A 34 0.76 4.37 -3.55
C THR A 34 0.70 2.86 -3.28
N ARG A 35 1.00 2.43 -2.05
CA ARG A 35 1.03 1.02 -1.65
C ARG A 35 0.57 0.82 -0.21
N GLU A 36 0.04 -0.35 0.08
CA GLU A 36 -0.31 -0.80 1.42
C GLU A 36 0.40 -2.13 1.76
N PRO A 37 0.79 -2.37 3.03
CA PRO A 37 0.92 -1.38 4.10
C PRO A 37 2.08 -0.43 3.80
N GLY A 38 1.89 0.87 4.03
CA GLY A 38 2.87 1.90 3.70
C GLY A 38 2.23 3.13 3.05
N GLY A 39 3.04 3.89 2.32
CA GLY A 39 2.59 5.05 1.54
C GLY A 39 2.49 6.37 2.33
N THR A 40 2.55 6.31 3.65
CA THR A 40 2.62 7.47 4.57
C THR A 40 3.70 7.26 5.63
N ALA A 41 4.07 8.30 6.38
CA ALA A 41 5.07 8.16 7.45
C ALA A 41 4.63 7.13 8.52
N ILE A 42 3.38 7.25 9.01
CA ILE A 42 2.81 6.31 9.98
C ILE A 42 2.58 4.92 9.35
N GLY A 43 2.06 4.85 8.12
CA GLY A 43 1.86 3.58 7.42
C GLY A 43 3.17 2.82 7.20
N ASN A 44 4.28 3.51 6.91
CA ASN A 44 5.60 2.92 6.79
C ASN A 44 6.16 2.44 8.13
N ALA A 45 5.91 3.17 9.24
CA ALA A 45 6.29 2.71 10.58
C ALA A 45 5.54 1.42 10.97
N ILE A 46 4.24 1.36 10.72
CA ILE A 46 3.44 0.15 10.93
C ILE A 46 3.93 -1.00 10.04
N ARG A 47 4.26 -0.72 8.77
CA ARG A 47 4.83 -1.73 7.87
C ARG A 47 6.10 -2.38 8.44
N GLN A 48 6.98 -1.61 9.09
CA GLN A 48 8.18 -2.18 9.70
C GLN A 48 7.82 -3.20 10.79
N ILE A 49 6.82 -2.89 11.62
CA ILE A 49 6.33 -3.81 12.66
C ILE A 49 5.75 -5.07 12.03
N LEU A 50 4.93 -4.93 10.97
CA LEU A 50 4.28 -6.06 10.28
C LEU A 50 5.26 -6.99 9.54
N LEU A 51 6.38 -6.45 9.04
CA LEU A 51 7.36 -7.24 8.26
C LEU A 51 8.54 -7.75 9.09
N ASP A 52 8.65 -7.36 10.36
CA ASP A 52 9.72 -7.81 11.23
C ASP A 52 9.47 -9.25 11.68
N VAL A 53 10.27 -10.16 11.13
CA VAL A 53 10.24 -11.60 11.42
C VAL A 53 10.52 -11.92 12.89
N ASN A 54 11.07 -10.98 13.67
CA ASN A 54 11.31 -11.16 15.10
C ASN A 54 10.04 -10.96 15.95
N ASN A 55 8.95 -10.40 15.38
CA ASN A 55 7.68 -10.18 16.08
C ASN A 55 6.85 -11.46 16.22
N THR A 56 7.40 -12.48 16.88
CA THR A 56 6.78 -13.82 17.02
C THR A 56 5.63 -13.90 18.02
N ALA A 57 5.46 -12.87 18.88
CA ALA A 57 4.42 -12.83 19.90
C ALA A 57 3.15 -12.07 19.47
N MET A 58 3.10 -11.54 18.26
CA MET A 58 1.96 -10.76 17.77
C MET A 58 0.75 -11.68 17.53
N SER A 59 -0.38 -11.36 18.17
CA SER A 59 -1.64 -12.05 17.87
C SER A 59 -2.17 -11.68 16.48
N GLU A 60 -2.86 -12.60 15.81
CA GLU A 60 -3.53 -12.37 14.52
C GLU A 60 -4.45 -11.14 14.53
N ARG A 61 -5.14 -10.89 15.65
CA ARG A 61 -6.02 -9.72 15.80
C ARG A 61 -5.22 -8.41 15.82
N ALA A 62 -4.06 -8.40 16.48
CA ALA A 62 -3.19 -7.23 16.51
C ALA A 62 -2.63 -6.94 15.12
N GLU A 63 -2.19 -7.98 14.40
CA GLU A 63 -1.72 -7.86 13.01
C GLU A 63 -2.80 -7.26 12.10
N ALA A 64 -4.02 -7.82 12.12
CA ALA A 64 -5.14 -7.31 11.32
C ALA A 64 -5.50 -5.85 11.65
N LEU A 65 -5.45 -5.47 12.93
CA LEU A 65 -5.70 -4.09 13.35
C LEU A 65 -4.59 -3.14 12.90
N LEU A 66 -3.33 -3.56 12.91
CA LEU A 66 -2.22 -2.76 12.40
C LEU A 66 -2.33 -2.55 10.88
N PHE A 67 -2.67 -3.58 10.11
CA PHE A 67 -2.99 -3.40 8.68
C PHE A 67 -4.08 -2.34 8.47
N ASN A 68 -5.18 -2.43 9.23
CA ASN A 68 -6.26 -1.45 9.13
C ASN A 68 -5.84 -0.03 9.58
N ALA A 69 -4.97 0.09 10.59
CA ALA A 69 -4.45 1.38 11.03
C ALA A 69 -3.56 2.02 9.94
N ALA A 70 -2.69 1.24 9.29
CA ALA A 70 -1.89 1.71 8.17
C ALA A 70 -2.77 2.14 6.99
N ARG A 71 -3.82 1.37 6.68
CA ARG A 71 -4.80 1.71 5.64
C ARG A 71 -5.55 3.00 5.96
N ALA A 72 -6.05 3.16 7.19
CA ALA A 72 -6.78 4.35 7.60
C ALA A 72 -5.94 5.62 7.37
N GLN A 73 -4.68 5.61 7.81
CA GLN A 73 -3.78 6.73 7.56
C GLN A 73 -3.57 6.98 6.05
N LEU A 74 -3.34 5.92 5.27
CA LEU A 74 -3.14 6.05 3.83
C LEU A 74 -4.37 6.64 3.13
N VAL A 75 -5.57 6.25 3.56
CA VAL A 75 -6.81 6.79 3.02
C VAL A 75 -6.93 8.27 3.32
N ASP A 76 -6.75 8.66 4.58
CA ASP A 76 -6.93 10.05 5.01
C ASP A 76 -5.90 11.00 4.40
N GLU A 77 -4.65 10.55 4.27
CA GLU A 77 -3.55 11.41 3.81
C GLU A 77 -3.39 11.43 2.29
N ILE A 78 -3.69 10.32 1.60
CA ILE A 78 -3.35 10.14 0.19
C ILE A 78 -4.56 9.80 -0.68
N ILE A 79 -5.35 8.77 -0.34
CA ILE A 79 -6.37 8.26 -1.28
C ILE A 79 -7.60 9.17 -1.36
N ALA A 80 -8.14 9.61 -0.22
CA ALA A 80 -9.34 10.44 -0.19
C ALA A 80 -9.12 11.87 -0.74
N PRO A 81 -7.95 12.52 -0.55
CA PRO A 81 -7.68 13.83 -1.13
C PRO A 81 -7.30 13.83 -2.62
N ALA A 82 -7.07 12.66 -3.25
CA ALA A 82 -6.54 12.53 -4.62
C ALA A 82 -7.59 12.62 -5.74
#